data_AF-A0A839AQ53-F1
#
_entry.id   AF-A0A839AQ53-F1
#
_cell.length_a   1.000
_cell.length_b   1.000
_cell.length_c   1.000
_cell.angle_alpha   90.00
_cell.angle_beta   90.00
_cell.angle_gamma   90.00
#
_symmetry.space_group_name_H-M   'P 1'
#
loop_
_entity.id
_entity.type
_entity.pdbx_description
1 polymer ?
#
loop_
_entity_poly.entity_id
_entity_poly.type
_entity_poly.pdbx_seq_one_letter_code
_entity_poly.pdbx_strand_id
1 'polypeptide(L)' 'MKKVSEMVIDDVKVILNIDGKEVEAIPATEEELRELETEGIAAGCNCGVQVCHRGYVWVCRFRRPNCYWYKTRVRCNG' A
#
# COMPACT_ATOMS: atom_id res chain seq x y z
N MET A 1 12.44 -32.48 9.23
CA MET A 1 11.28 -31.62 9.51
C MET A 1 11.43 -30.35 8.69
N LYS A 2 10.48 -30.05 7.79
CA LYS A 2 10.49 -28.80 7.01
C LYS A 2 10.11 -27.66 7.95
N LYS A 3 10.99 -26.65 8.10
CA LYS A 3 10.66 -25.40 8.78
C LYS A 3 9.60 -24.69 7.94
N VAL A 4 8.39 -24.53 8.47
CA VAL A 4 7.45 -23.54 7.95
C VAL A 4 7.97 -22.20 8.45
N SER A 5 8.72 -21.48 7.62
CA SER A 5 9.02 -20.08 7.85
C SER A 5 7.71 -19.32 7.67
N GLU A 6 7.19 -18.80 8.79
CA GLU A 6 6.06 -17.88 8.94
C GLU A 6 5.21 -17.64 7.68
N MET A 7 4.05 -18.28 7.64
CA MET A 7 2.99 -17.92 6.71
C MET A 7 2.29 -16.67 7.26
N VAL A 8 2.86 -15.49 7.02
CA VAL A 8 2.19 -14.22 7.32
C VAL A 8 1.19 -13.95 6.20
N ILE A 9 -0.01 -14.52 6.33
CA ILE A 9 -1.16 -14.14 5.51
C ILE A 9 -1.95 -13.12 6.35
N ASP A 10 -1.56 -11.85 6.31
CA ASP A 10 -2.42 -10.75 6.75
C ASP A 10 -3.00 -10.07 5.49
N ASP A 11 -3.71 -10.86 4.69
CA ASP A 11 -4.40 -10.43 3.46
C ASP A 11 -5.70 -9.67 3.80
N VAL A 12 -5.58 -8.67 4.69
CA VAL A 12 -6.69 -7.76 5.01
C VAL A 12 -6.79 -6.75 3.87
N LYS A 13 -7.47 -7.15 2.82
CA LYS A 13 -7.93 -6.28 1.74
C LYS A 13 -8.70 -5.11 2.35
N VAL A 14 -8.27 -3.89 2.07
CA VAL A 14 -8.95 -2.68 2.50
C VAL A 14 -9.70 -2.08 1.32
N ILE A 15 -10.96 -1.70 1.53
CA ILE A 15 -11.72 -0.96 0.53
C ILE A 15 -11.47 0.54 0.71
N LEU A 16 -10.94 1.17 -0.34
CA LEU A 16 -10.72 2.61 -0.43
C LEU A 16 -11.75 3.21 -1.38
N ASN A 17 -12.20 4.44 -1.08
CA ASN A 17 -12.93 5.24 -2.06
C ASN A 17 -11.91 6.15 -2.77
N ILE A 18 -11.72 5.95 -4.07
CA ILE A 18 -10.84 6.76 -4.92
C ILE A 18 -11.70 7.27 -6.08
N ASP A 19 -11.82 8.59 -6.22
CA ASP A 19 -12.64 9.26 -7.24
C ASP A 19 -14.09 8.76 -7.30
N GLY A 20 -14.69 8.53 -6.13
CA GLY A 20 -16.08 8.04 -6.01
C GLY A 20 -16.26 6.55 -6.30
N LYS A 21 -15.18 5.81 -6.52
CA LYS A 21 -15.22 4.35 -6.77
C LYS A 21 -14.62 3.59 -5.61
N GLU A 22 -15.27 2.48 -5.24
CA GLU A 22 -14.73 1.53 -4.29
C GLU A 22 -13.65 0.67 -4.95
N VAL A 23 -12.49 0.63 -4.32
CA VAL A 23 -11.27 0.02 -4.85
C VAL A 23 -10.65 -0.85 -3.79
N GLU A 24 -10.35 -2.09 -4.17
CA GLU A 24 -9.56 -2.99 -3.34
C GLU A 24 -8.10 -2.51 -3.29
N ALA A 25 -7.61 -2.34 -2.07
CA ALA A 25 -6.25 -1.96 -1.76
C ALA A 25 -5.58 -3.04 -0.92
N ILE A 26 -4.36 -3.38 -1.30
CA ILE A 26 -3.56 -4.44 -0.68
C ILE A 26 -2.43 -3.76 0.08
N PRO A 27 -2.15 -4.15 1.35
CA PRO A 27 -0.99 -3.62 2.07
C PRO A 27 0.29 -3.78 1.26
N ALA A 28 1.12 -2.73 1.23
CA ALA A 28 2.43 -2.79 0.61
C ALA A 28 3.30 -3.84 1.32
N THR A 29 4.08 -4.61 0.56
CA THR A 29 5.08 -5.51 1.16
C THR A 29 6.28 -4.72 1.69
N GLU A 30 7.11 -5.33 2.55
CA GLU A 30 8.35 -4.69 3.00
C GLU A 30 9.30 -4.32 1.84
N GLU A 31 9.33 -5.13 0.79
CA GLU A 31 10.15 -4.87 -0.40
C GLU A 31 9.64 -3.63 -1.14
N GLU A 32 8.32 -3.56 -1.38
CA GLU A 32 7.68 -2.40 -2.03
C GLU A 32 7.85 -1.11 -1.20
N LEU A 33 7.78 -1.20 0.12
CA LEU A 33 8.05 -0.07 1.02
C LEU A 33 9.49 0.44 0.88
N ARG A 34 10.48 -0.46 0.84
CA ARG A 34 11.90 -0.09 0.64
C ARG A 34 12.13 0.56 -0.72
N GLU A 35 11.46 0.09 -1.76
CA GLU A 35 11.51 0.73 -3.09
C GLU A 35 10.97 2.17 -3.01
N LEU A 36 9.79 2.35 -2.43
CA LEU A 36 9.17 3.68 -2.28
C LEU A 36 10.04 4.64 -1.42
N GLU A 37 10.69 4.13 -0.38
CA GLU A 37 11.63 4.90 0.46
C GLU A 37 12.89 5.29 -0.32
N THR A 38 13.47 4.35 -1.06
CA THR A 38 14.69 4.57 -1.87
C THR A 38 14.44 5.59 -2.98
N GLU A 39 13.25 5.58 -3.56
CA GLU A 39 12.83 6.56 -4.58
C GLU A 39 12.38 7.91 -3.98
N GLY A 40 12.39 8.07 -2.65
CA GLY A 40 11.99 9.29 -1.96
C GLY A 40 10.49 9.58 -2.02
N ILE A 41 9.68 8.61 -2.46
CA ILE A 41 8.21 8.71 -2.57
C ILE A 41 7.56 8.49 -1.19
N ALA A 42 8.16 7.62 -0.38
CA ALA A 42 7.66 7.24 0.94
C ALA A 42 8.64 7.63 2.06
N ALA A 43 9.23 8.83 2.03
CA ALA A 43 9.90 9.39 3.21
C ALA A 43 8.85 9.64 4.31
N GLY A 44 8.42 8.57 4.98
CA GLY A 44 7.27 8.51 5.87
C GLY A 44 5.94 8.22 5.16
N CYS A 45 5.07 7.45 5.83
CA CYS A 45 3.66 7.30 5.48
C CYS A 45 2.87 8.37 6.23
N ASN A 46 2.53 9.48 5.55
CA ASN A 46 1.60 10.46 6.09
C ASN A 46 0.16 10.08 5.73
N CYS A 47 -0.66 9.76 6.74
CA CYS A 47 -2.05 9.34 6.53
C CYS A 47 -2.82 10.30 5.61
N GLY A 48 -3.52 9.75 4.62
CA GLY A 48 -4.30 10.50 3.64
C GLY A 48 -3.53 10.88 2.38
N VAL A 49 -2.23 10.60 2.29
CA VAL A 49 -1.45 10.84 1.08
C VAL A 49 -1.77 9.79 0.01
N GLN A 50 -1.90 10.25 -1.24
CA GLN A 50 -1.95 9.42 -2.43
C GLN A 50 -0.78 9.77 -3.36
N VAL A 51 -0.15 8.75 -3.94
CA VAL A 51 0.95 8.92 -4.89
C VAL A 51 0.76 8.02 -6.11
N CYS A 52 1.31 8.45 -7.23
CA CYS A 52 1.41 7.64 -8.45
C CYS A 52 2.79 7.00 -8.51
N HIS A 53 2.86 5.67 -8.41
CA HIS A 53 4.12 4.95 -8.52
C HIS A 53 3.97 3.71 -9.41
N ARG A 54 4.86 3.59 -10.39
CA ARG A 54 4.82 2.57 -11.46
C ARG A 54 3.46 2.52 -12.21
N GLY A 55 2.81 3.68 -12.33
CA GLY A 55 1.54 3.85 -13.03
C GLY A 55 0.30 3.40 -12.25
N TYR A 56 0.43 3.08 -10.96
CA TYR A 56 -0.68 2.76 -10.07
C TYR A 56 -0.79 3.77 -8.93
N VAL A 57 -2.00 3.94 -8.42
CA VAL A 57 -2.28 4.75 -7.23
C VAL A 57 -1.89 3.95 -5.99
N TRP A 58 -1.08 4.57 -5.15
CA TRP A 58 -0.74 4.11 -3.82
C TRP A 58 -1.33 5.08 -2.80
N VAL A 59 -1.77 4.55 -1.67
CA VAL A 59 -2.45 5.34 -0.64
C VAL A 59 -1.84 5.02 0.71
N CYS A 60 -1.40 6.04 1.42
CA CYS A 60 -1.04 5.93 2.82
C CYS A 60 -2.31 6.13 3.66
N ARG A 61 -2.77 5.11 4.38
CA ARG A 61 -4.01 5.19 5.17
C ARG A 61 -3.82 4.72 6.61
N PHE A 62 -4.56 5.34 7.51
CA PHE A 62 -4.59 4.98 8.92
C PHE A 62 -5.16 3.57 9.13
N ARG A 63 -4.37 2.69 9.75
CA ARG A 63 -4.80 1.43 10.37
C ARG A 63 -4.19 1.42 11.77
N ARG A 64 -5.01 1.64 12.80
CA ARG A 64 -4.54 1.82 14.20
C ARG A 64 -3.42 0.81 14.56
N PRO A 65 -2.29 1.27 15.14
CA PRO A 65 -2.01 2.63 15.62
C PRO A 65 -1.37 3.57 14.60
N ASN A 66 -1.03 3.12 13.39
CA ASN A 66 -0.15 3.85 12.46
C ASN A 66 -0.76 4.03 11.06
N CYS A 67 -0.05 4.74 10.18
CA CYS A 67 -0.38 4.81 8.77
C CYS A 67 0.40 3.73 8.01
N TYR A 68 -0.26 3.08 7.06
CA TYR A 68 0.34 2.04 6.22
C TYR A 68 0.10 2.36 4.75
N TRP A 69 1.09 2.05 3.92
CA TRP A 69 0.93 2.14 2.47
C TRP A 69 0.13 0.97 1.95
N TYR A 70 -0.76 1.27 1.03
CA TYR A 70 -1.55 0.31 0.29
C TYR A 70 -1.36 0.55 -1.20
N LYS A 71 -1.18 -0.53 -1.94
CA LYS A 71 -1.18 -0.56 -3.39
C LYS A 71 -2.59 -0.80 -3.89
N THR A 72 -2.98 -0.11 -4.95
CA THR A 72 -4.27 -0.32 -5.61
C THR A 72 -4.09 -0.74 -7.06
N ARG A 73 -5.18 -1.22 -7.68
CA ARG A 73 -5.22 -1.50 -9.13
C ARG A 73 -5.60 -0.28 -9.98
N VAL A 74 -5.85 0.88 -9.36
CA VAL A 74 -6.22 2.11 -10.07
C VAL A 74 -5.00 2.69 -10.76
N ARG A 75 -5.14 3.07 -12.03
CA ARG A 75 -4.09 3.73 -12.81
C ARG A 75 -4.17 5.25 -12.60
N CYS A 76 -3.02 5.90 -12.45
CA CYS A 76 -2.92 7.35 -12.18
C CYS A 76 -2.64 8.22 -13.43
N ASN A 77 -2.31 7.62 -14.58
CA ASN A 77 -2.01 8.32 -15.84
C ASN A 77 -2.83 7.73 -16.99
N GLY A 78 -4.16 7.81 -16.88
CA GLY A 78 -5.08 7.44 -17.97
C GLY A 78 -5.19 8.53 -19.02
#